data_AF-A0A3G2J6X3-F1
#
_entry.id   AF-A0A3G2J6X3-F1
#
_cell.length_a   1.000
_cell.length_b   1.000
_cell.length_c   1.000
_cell.angle_alpha   90.00
_cell.angle_beta   90.00
_cell.angle_gamma   90.00
#
_symmetry.space_group_name_H-M   'P 1'
#
loop_
_entity.id
_entity.type
_entity.pdbx_description
1 polymer ?
#
loop_
_entity_poly.entity_id
_entity_poly.type
_entity_poly.pdbx_seq_one_letter_code
_entity_poly.pdbx_strand_id
1 'polypeptide(L)' 'MKVSRYWKAVVAGAGAAAAAVQDGTVTAAETVTVVLSVLGGLGFTWAVPNRPQAPAAPPAAEPPQAR' A
#
# COMPACT_ATOMS: atom_id res chain seq x y z
N MET A 1 9.57 -11.61 7.50
CA MET A 1 8.56 -11.95 6.46
C MET A 1 8.57 -10.83 5.42
N LYS A 2 8.68 -11.13 4.12
CA LYS A 2 8.63 -10.11 3.05
C LYS A 2 7.18 -9.98 2.58
N VAL A 3 6.58 -8.82 2.81
CA VAL A 3 5.20 -8.55 2.39
C VAL A 3 5.20 -8.31 0.88
N SER A 4 4.34 -9.05 0.16
CA SER A 4 4.20 -8.97 -1.29
C SER A 4 3.78 -7.56 -1.75
N ARG A 5 4.28 -7.12 -2.91
CA ARG A 5 3.96 -5.81 -3.52
C ARG A 5 2.46 -5.58 -3.73
N TYR A 6 1.68 -6.66 -3.79
CA TYR A 6 0.24 -6.63 -4.00
C TYR A 6 -0.58 -6.55 -2.72
N TRP A 7 0.05 -6.65 -1.55
CA TRP A 7 -0.64 -6.65 -0.27
C TRP A 7 -1.43 -5.36 -0.03
N LYS A 8 -0.92 -4.22 -0.50
CA LYS A 8 -1.61 -2.93 -0.42
C LYS A 8 -2.95 -2.94 -1.19
N ALA A 9 -3.00 -3.64 -2.33
CA ALA A 9 -4.22 -3.76 -3.12
C ALA A 9 -5.25 -4.69 -2.45
N VAL A 10 -4.78 -5.78 -1.83
CA VAL A 10 -5.66 -6.71 -1.09
C VAL A 10 -6.30 -6.03 0.12
N VAL A 11 -5.53 -5.29 0.91
CA VAL A 11 -6.05 -4.56 2.09
C VAL A 11 -7.06 -3.49 1.69
N ALA A 12 -6.77 -2.74 0.62
CA ALA A 12 -7.71 -1.73 0.11
C ALA A 12 -9.02 -2.35 -0.40
N GLY A 13 -8.94 -3.49 -1.10
CA GLY A 13 -10.12 -4.21 -1.61
C GLY A 13 -10.95 -4.88 -0.50
N ALA A 14 -10.29 -5.37 0.56
CA ALA A 14 -10.96 -6.06 1.67
C ALA A 14 -11.92 -5.13 2.44
N GLY A 15 -11.54 -3.86 2.65
CA GLY A 15 -12.41 -2.88 3.33
C GLY A 15 -13.70 -2.60 2.56
N ALA A 16 -13.64 -2.54 1.23
CA ALA A 16 -14.81 -2.29 0.39
C ALA A 16 -15.73 -3.52 0.27
N ALA A 17 -15.16 -4.73 0.20
CA ALA A 17 -15.92 -5.97 0.19
C ALA A 17 -16.69 -6.20 1.51
N ALA A 18 -16.18 -5.70 2.63
CA ALA A 18 -16.83 -5.85 3.93
C ALA A 18 -18.20 -5.17 4.00
N ALA A 19 -18.40 -4.05 3.29
CA ALA A 19 -19.67 -3.33 3.27
C ALA A 19 -20.79 -4.17 2.61
N ALA A 20 -20.50 -4.85 1.51
CA ALA A 20 -21.48 -5.65 0.76
C ALA A 20 -21.85 -6.98 1.46
N VAL A 21 -21.00 -7.49 2.36
CA VAL A 21 -21.27 -8.73 3.11
C VAL A 21 -22.24 -8.49 4.27
N GLN A 22 -22.35 -7.27 4.79
CA GLN A 22 -23.16 -7.02 5.99
C GLN A 22 -24.68 -7.07 5.75
N ASP A 23 -25.16 -6.64 4.58
CA ASP A 23 -26.60 -6.59 4.27
C ASP A 23 -27.07 -7.76 3.37
N GLY A 24 -26.17 -8.66 3.00
CA GLY A 24 -26.47 -9.90 2.25
C GLY A 24 -26.87 -9.71 0.77
N THR A 25 -27.04 -8.49 0.31
CA THR A 25 -27.35 -8.15 -1.08
C THR A 25 -26.33 -7.19 -1.65
N VAL A 26 -25.78 -7.53 -2.83
CA VAL A 26 -24.91 -6.62 -3.58
C VAL A 26 -25.78 -5.80 -4.53
N THR A 27 -25.95 -4.53 -4.25
CA THR A 27 -26.64 -3.59 -5.15
C THR A 27 -25.70 -3.05 -6.22
N ALA A 28 -26.27 -2.53 -7.30
CA ALA A 28 -25.50 -1.90 -8.38
C ALA A 28 -24.68 -0.69 -7.87
N ALA A 29 -25.25 0.09 -6.94
CA ALA A 29 -24.59 1.25 -6.35
C ALA A 29 -23.36 0.86 -5.50
N GLU A 30 -23.47 -0.22 -4.72
CA GLU A 30 -22.35 -0.76 -3.94
C GLU A 30 -21.25 -1.30 -4.86
N THR A 31 -21.62 -2.01 -5.92
CA THR A 31 -20.64 -2.51 -6.91
C THR A 31 -19.86 -1.36 -7.54
N VAL A 32 -20.54 -0.29 -7.95
CA VAL A 32 -19.89 0.91 -8.50
C VAL A 32 -18.97 1.55 -7.47
N THR A 33 -19.40 1.66 -6.22
CA THR A 33 -18.59 2.24 -5.13
C THR A 33 -17.33 1.42 -4.86
N VAL A 34 -17.45 0.08 -4.84
CA VAL A 34 -16.31 -0.83 -4.67
C VAL A 34 -15.32 -0.66 -5.82
N VAL A 35 -15.81 -0.68 -7.08
CA VAL A 35 -14.95 -0.52 -8.27
C VAL A 35 -14.25 0.83 -8.26
N LEU A 36 -14.97 1.93 -7.97
CA LEU A 36 -14.39 3.27 -7.89
C LEU A 36 -13.35 3.37 -6.78
N SER A 37 -13.60 2.75 -5.61
CA SER A 37 -12.67 2.75 -4.49
C SER A 37 -11.38 1.99 -4.83
N VAL A 38 -11.50 0.84 -5.50
CA VAL A 38 -10.35 0.05 -5.96
C VAL A 38 -9.55 0.82 -7.02
N LEU A 39 -10.22 1.42 -8.00
CA LEU A 39 -9.56 2.21 -9.05
C LEU A 39 -8.90 3.48 -8.48
N GLY A 40 -9.56 4.18 -7.57
CA GLY A 40 -9.00 5.34 -6.87
C GLY A 40 -7.78 4.96 -6.03
N GLY A 41 -7.86 3.87 -5.26
CA GLY A 41 -6.74 3.33 -4.50
C GLY A 41 -5.56 2.91 -5.39
N LEU A 42 -5.84 2.23 -6.51
CA LEU A 42 -4.82 1.84 -7.49
C LEU A 42 -4.17 3.05 -8.14
N GLY A 43 -4.95 4.05 -8.57
CA GLY A 43 -4.45 5.31 -9.09
C GLY A 43 -3.54 6.03 -8.08
N PHE A 44 -3.95 6.05 -6.81
CA PHE A 44 -3.14 6.63 -5.74
C PHE A 44 -1.83 5.86 -5.52
N THR A 45 -1.86 4.52 -5.53
CA THR A 45 -0.63 3.72 -5.41
C THR A 45 0.32 3.87 -6.60
N TRP A 46 -0.21 4.12 -7.81
CA TRP A 46 0.60 4.42 -8.99
C TRP A 46 1.21 5.82 -8.93
N ALA A 47 0.48 6.78 -8.36
CA ALA A 47 0.95 8.15 -8.16
C ALA A 47 2.02 8.27 -7.06
N VAL A 48 2.14 7.29 -6.15
CA VAL A 48 3.17 7.26 -5.11
C VAL A 48 4.39 6.49 -5.63
N PRO A 49 5.46 7.17 -6.09
CA PRO A 49 6.67 6.49 -6.51
C PRO A 49 7.34 5.80 -5.32
N ASN A 50 7.44 4.47 -5.40
CA ASN A 50 8.19 3.65 -4.44
C ASN A 50 9.69 3.80 -4.70
N ARG A 51 10.26 4.98 -4.40
CA ARG A 51 11.70 5.19 -4.51
C ARG A 51 12.41 4.35 -3.44
N PRO A 52 13.43 3.55 -3.80
CA PRO A 52 14.29 2.95 -2.80
C PRO A 52 14.92 4.07 -1.97
N GLN A 53 14.74 4.03 -0.65
CA GLN A 53 15.52 4.90 0.24
C GLN A 53 16.99 4.57 0.02
N ALA A 54 17.79 5.58 -0.29
CA ALA A 54 19.23 5.43 -0.40
C ALA A 54 19.74 4.80 0.91
N PRO A 55 20.50 3.70 0.87
CA PRO A 55 21.13 3.15 2.07
C PRO A 55 21.88 4.28 2.76
N ALA A 56 21.60 4.49 4.05
CA ALA A 56 22.35 5.45 4.85
C ALA A 56 23.84 5.14 4.66
N ALA A 57 24.61 6.13 4.22
CA ALA A 57 26.05 5.98 4.08
C ALA A 57 26.62 5.49 5.42
N PRO A 58 27.48 4.46 5.43
CA PRO A 58 28.12 4.03 6.67
C PRO A 58 28.82 5.23 7.32
N PRO A 59 28.76 5.37 8.65
CA PRO A 59 29.41 6.48 9.34
C PRO A 59 30.88 6.50 8.93
N ALA A 60 31.33 7.69 8.49
CA ALA A 60 32.69 7.91 8.04
C ALA A 60 33.67 7.29 9.06
N ALA A 61 34.61 6.49 8.54
CA ALA A 61 35.63 5.82 9.35
C ALA A 61 36.22 6.81 10.36
N GLU A 62 36.08 6.50 11.65
CA GLU A 62 36.68 7.25 12.74
C GLU A 62 38.19 7.38 12.46
N PRO A 63 38.78 8.59 12.44
CA PRO A 63 40.22 8.74 12.26
C PRO A 63 40.94 8.02 13.40
N PRO A 64 42.10 7.39 13.15
CA PRO A 64 42.81 6.62 14.16
C PRO A 64 43.12 7.53 15.35
N GLN A 65 42.49 7.24 16.49
CA GLN A 65 42.80 7.86 17.77
C GLN A 65 44.28 7.58 18.07
N ALA A 66 45.10 8.62 17.99
CA ALA A 66 46.51 8.53 18.36
C ALA A 66 46.60 8.19 19.85
N ARG A 67 47.16 7.01 20.14
CA ARG A 67 47.56 6.62 21.50
C ARG A 67 48.85 7.30 21.89
#